data_AF-A0A5N7CIY7-F1
#
_entry.id   AF-A0A5N7CIY7-F1
#
_cell.length_a   1.000
_cell.length_b   1.000
_cell.length_c   1.000
_cell.angle_alpha   90.00
_cell.angle_beta   90.00
_cell.angle_gamma   90.00
#
_symmetry.space_group_name_H-M   'P 1'
#
loop_
_entity.id
_entity.type
_entity.pdbx_description
1 polymer ?
#
loop_
_entity_poly.entity_id
_entity_poly.type
_entity_poly.pdbx_seq_one_letter_code
_entity_poly.pdbx_strand_id
1 'polypeptide(L)' 'MAGPSKSLILDPALQKYYEVNANRYKYFRWTPRHAWFSFLYMAVIPASLGYIAYKTDGKYHFRGKRREDTISEW' A
#
# COMPACT_ATOMS: atom_id res chain seq x y z
N MET A 1 36.36 9.10 15.51
CA MET A 1 35.25 8.18 15.83
C MET A 1 35.72 7.28 16.96
N ALA A 2 35.05 7.27 18.12
CA ALA A 2 35.43 6.39 19.22
C ALA A 2 35.32 4.92 18.77
N GLY A 3 36.27 4.08 19.20
CA GLY A 3 36.32 2.66 18.84
C GLY A 3 35.08 1.89 19.30
N PRO A 4 34.88 0.65 18.79
CA PRO A 4 33.67 -0.13 19.03
C PRO A 4 33.38 -0.29 20.53
N SER A 5 32.21 0.19 20.97
CA SER A 5 31.74 0.04 22.35
C SER A 5 31.18 -1.37 22.57
N LYS A 6 31.60 -2.05 23.64
CA LYS A 6 31.07 -3.39 24.04
C LYS A 6 29.57 -3.40 24.41
N SER A 7 28.89 -2.26 24.39
CA SER A 7 27.46 -2.14 24.71
C SER A 7 26.54 -2.78 23.66
N LEU A 8 27.02 -2.97 22.43
CA LEU A 8 26.22 -3.51 21.34
C LEU A 8 26.99 -4.65 20.67
N ILE A 9 26.65 -5.87 21.06
CA ILE A 9 27.17 -7.09 20.45
C ILE A 9 26.25 -7.40 19.25
N LEU A 10 26.75 -7.17 18.05
CA LEU A 10 26.01 -7.47 16.82
C LEU A 10 26.00 -8.99 16.62
N ASP A 11 24.81 -9.59 16.64
CA ASP A 11 24.62 -10.97 16.22
C ASP A 11 24.73 -11.06 14.68
N PRO A 12 25.69 -11.84 14.14
CA PRO A 12 25.85 -12.01 12.70
C PRO A 12 24.59 -12.52 11.99
N ALA A 13 23.76 -13.35 12.65
CA ALA A 13 22.55 -13.88 12.03
C ALA A 13 21.48 -12.79 11.86
N LEU A 14 21.27 -11.99 12.90
CA LEU A 14 20.36 -10.84 12.88
C LEU A 14 20.85 -9.75 11.90
N GLN A 15 22.16 -9.48 11.84
CA GLN A 15 22.74 -8.58 10.83
C GLN A 15 22.41 -9.06 9.41
N LYS A 16 22.63 -10.35 9.11
CA LYS A 16 22.32 -10.94 7.81
C LYS A 16 20.83 -10.88 7.47
N TYR A 17 19.94 -11.08 8.45
CA TYR A 17 18.50 -10.95 8.24
C TYR A 17 18.09 -9.52 7.84
N TYR A 18 18.66 -8.50 8.49
CA TYR A 18 18.42 -7.11 8.10
C TYR A 18 18.95 -6.81 6.71
N GLU A 19 20.15 -7.30 6.39
CA GLU A 19 20.74 -7.14 5.06
C GLU A 19 19.89 -7.79 3.96
N VAL A 20 19.26 -8.95 4.20
CA VAL A 20 18.35 -9.59 3.25
C VAL A 20 17.12 -8.72 2.98
N ASN A 21 16.55 -8.08 4.00
CA ASN A 21 15.40 -7.20 3.83
C ASN A 21 15.79 -5.92 3.07
N ALA A 22 16.89 -5.27 3.47
CA ALA A 22 17.37 -4.05 2.84
C ALA A 22 17.76 -4.27 1.37
N ASN A 23 18.36 -5.42 1.05
CA ASN A 23 18.79 -5.75 -0.31
C ASN A 23 17.73 -6.51 -1.14
N ARG A 24 16.50 -6.68 -0.64
CA ARG A 24 15.47 -7.50 -1.30
C ARG A 24 15.21 -7.10 -2.75
N TYR A 25 15.26 -5.80 -3.05
CA TYR A 25 15.07 -5.28 -4.41
C TYR A 25 16.14 -5.75 -5.40
N LYS A 26 17.38 -5.98 -4.94
CA LYS A 26 18.49 -6.44 -5.79
C LYS A 26 18.26 -7.86 -6.32
N TYR A 27 17.56 -8.68 -5.54
CA TYR A 27 17.29 -10.09 -5.86
C TYR A 27 15.87 -10.31 -6.41
N PHE A 28 15.13 -9.24 -6.66
CA PHE A 28 13.79 -9.33 -7.23
C PHE A 28 13.81 -9.89 -8.65
N ARG A 29 12.81 -10.71 -8.98
CA ARG A 29 12.62 -11.29 -10.32
C ARG A 29 11.15 -11.19 -10.71
N TRP A 30 10.89 -10.81 -11.96
CA TRP A 30 9.56 -10.87 -12.54
C TRP A 30 9.17 -12.32 -12.80
N THR A 31 8.40 -12.90 -11.88
CA THR A 31 7.67 -14.15 -12.13
C THR A 31 6.21 -13.83 -12.44
N PRO A 32 5.47 -14.72 -13.13
CA PRO A 32 4.06 -14.47 -13.46
C PRO A 32 3.20 -14.08 -12.26
N ARG A 33 3.48 -14.68 -11.09
CA ARG A 33 2.81 -14.33 -9.83
C ARG A 33 3.09 -12.88 -9.39
N HIS A 34 4.36 -12.45 -9.42
CA HIS A 34 4.72 -11.08 -9.01
C HIS A 34 4.19 -10.06 -10.00
N ALA A 35 4.27 -10.35 -11.30
CA ALA A 35 3.69 -9.51 -12.35
C ALA A 35 2.19 -9.30 -12.13
N TRP A 36 1.45 -10.37 -11.83
CA TRP A 36 0.03 -10.30 -11.56
C TRP A 36 -0.30 -9.45 -10.32
N PHE A 37 0.43 -9.63 -9.23
CA PHE A 37 0.22 -8.80 -8.04
C PHE A 37 0.58 -7.33 -8.28
N SER A 38 1.70 -7.04 -8.92
CA SER A 38 2.06 -5.66 -9.27
C SER A 38 0.98 -5.00 -10.12
N PHE A 39 0.44 -5.70 -11.13
CA PHE A 39 -0.66 -5.19 -11.94
C PHE A 39 -1.95 -4.93 -11.13
N LEU A 40 -2.33 -5.86 -10.25
CA LEU A 40 -3.50 -5.68 -9.39
C LEU A 40 -3.38 -4.43 -8.51
N TYR A 41 -2.26 -4.29 -7.80
CA TYR A 41 -2.07 -3.20 -6.83
C TYR A 41 -1.76 -1.85 -7.49
N MET A 42 -1.09 -1.82 -8.65
CA MET A 42 -0.76 -0.57 -9.34
C MET A 42 -1.87 -0.08 -10.27
N ALA A 43 -2.67 -0.98 -10.87
CA ALA A 43 -3.67 -0.60 -11.86
C ALA A 43 -5.10 -0.91 -11.40
N VAL A 44 -5.40 -2.18 -11.10
CA VAL A 44 -6.79 -2.62 -10.86
C VAL A 44 -7.40 -1.94 -9.64
N ILE A 45 -6.69 -1.91 -8.52
CA ILE A 45 -7.19 -1.30 -7.29
C ILE A 45 -7.35 0.23 -7.45
N PRO A 46 -6.34 1.00 -7.87
CA PRO A 46 -6.52 2.44 -8.08
C PRO A 46 -7.57 2.78 -9.13
N ALA A 47 -7.66 2.03 -10.23
CA ALA A 47 -8.64 2.28 -11.28
C ALA A 47 -10.08 2.01 -10.80
N SER A 48 -10.31 0.92 -10.07
CA SER A 48 -11.64 0.61 -9.52
C SER A 48 -12.07 1.63 -8.46
N LEU A 49 -11.17 2.02 -7.56
CA LEU A 49 -11.43 3.09 -6.58
C LEU A 49 -11.69 4.43 -7.28
N GLY A 50 -10.87 4.79 -8.26
CA GLY A 50 -11.05 6.01 -9.05
C GLY A 50 -12.39 6.02 -9.78
N TYR A 51 -12.76 4.91 -10.44
CA TYR A 51 -14.05 4.79 -11.12
C TYR A 51 -15.23 4.99 -10.16
N ILE A 52 -15.20 4.34 -9.00
CA ILE A 52 -16.25 4.50 -7.99
C ILE A 52 -16.27 5.96 -7.52
N ALA A 53 -15.12 6.52 -7.14
CA ALA A 53 -15.01 7.89 -6.66
C ALA A 53 -15.62 8.88 -7.66
N TYR A 54 -15.17 8.88 -8.92
CA TYR A 54 -15.70 9.78 -9.95
C TYR A 54 -17.19 9.58 -10.24
N LYS A 55 -17.71 8.36 -10.11
CA LYS A 55 -19.13 8.08 -10.34
C LYS A 55 -20.02 8.46 -9.16
N THR A 56 -19.46 8.48 -7.95
CA THR A 56 -20.18 8.81 -6.72
C THR A 56 -19.95 10.24 -6.25
N ASP A 57 -18.96 10.93 -6.82
CA ASP A 57 -18.67 12.31 -6.48
C ASP A 57 -19.87 13.21 -6.78
N GLY A 58 -20.24 14.05 -5.83
CA GLY A 58 -21.44 14.89 -5.88
C GLY A 58 -22.79 14.15 -5.89
N LYS A 59 -22.80 12.81 -6.04
CA LYS A 59 -24.06 12.06 -6.21
C LYS A 59 -24.90 11.98 -4.95
N TYR A 60 -24.31 12.07 -3.76
CA TYR A 60 -25.03 11.88 -2.51
C TYR A 60 -24.88 13.07 -1.58
N HIS A 61 -26.01 13.67 -1.20
CA HIS A 61 -26.04 14.78 -0.26
C HIS A 61 -26.97 14.47 0.91
N PHE A 62 -26.37 14.33 2.09
CA PHE A 62 -27.06 13.89 3.31
C PHE A 62 -27.47 15.06 4.22
N ARG A 63 -27.07 16.29 3.91
CA ARG A 63 -27.29 17.43 4.82
C ARG A 63 -28.78 17.76 4.89
N GLY A 64 -29.35 17.67 6.09
CA GLY A 64 -30.73 18.04 6.38
C GLY A 64 -31.80 17.04 5.90
N LYS A 65 -31.41 15.88 5.36
CA LYS A 65 -32.33 14.85 4.87
C LYS A 65 -33.00 14.10 6.03
N ARG A 66 -34.30 13.81 5.89
CA ARG A 66 -35.12 13.06 6.85
C ARG A 66 -35.50 11.69 6.30
N ARG A 67 -36.22 10.90 7.11
CA ARG A 67 -36.78 9.62 6.68
C ARG A 67 -37.63 9.85 5.42
N GLU A 68 -37.43 9.00 4.41
CA GLU A 68 -38.11 9.05 3.10
C GLU A 68 -37.62 10.14 2.11
N ASP A 69 -36.70 11.02 2.51
CA ASP A 69 -36.12 12.00 1.58
C ASP A 69 -35.11 11.35 0.61
N THR A 70 -35.13 11.79 -0.65
CA THR A 70 -34.16 11.33 -1.67
C THR A 70 -32.78 11.93 -1.43
N ILE A 71 -31.76 11.07 -1.38
CA ILE A 71 -30.35 11.41 -1.09
C ILE A 71 -29.54 11.63 -2.37
N SER A 72 -29.98 11.05 -3.49
CA SER A 72 -29.30 11.19 -4.78
C SER A 72 -29.48 12.59 -5.36
N GLU A 73 -28.38 13.21 -5.76
CA GLU A 73 -28.31 14.37 -6.63
C GLU A 73 -27.92 13.82 -8.02
N TRP A 74 -28.81 13.96 -9.01
CA TRP A 74 -28.73 13.28 -10.30
C TRP A 74 -27.63 13.83 -11.20
#